data_AF-A0A537WHD8-F1
#
_entry.id   AF-A0A537WHD8-F1
#
_cell.length_a   1.000
_cell.length_b   1.000
_cell.length_c   1.000
_cell.angle_alpha   90.00
_cell.angle_beta   90.00
_cell.angle_gamma   90.00
#
_symmetry.space_group_name_H-M   'P 1'
#
loop_
_entity.id
_entity.type
_entity.pdbx_description
1 polymer ?
#
loop_
_entity_poly.entity_id
_entity_poly.type
_entity_poly.pdbx_seq_one_letter_code
_entity_poly.pdbx_strand_id
1 'polypeptide(L)' 'MIEGDPLLINRYDVIELNPDKHPGPRLAAAHRLAEWLASAAGQKAIGDYRVDGEQLFHPSAAQPR' A
#
# COMPACT_ATOMS: atom_id res chain seq x y z
N MET A 1 9.56 13.10 20.80
CA MET A 1 9.28 12.45 19.51
C MET A 1 9.42 13.50 18.42
N ILE A 2 10.04 13.13 17.31
CA ILE A 2 10.26 13.98 16.12
C ILE A 2 9.67 13.27 14.89
N GLU A 3 9.48 14.01 13.80
CA GLU A 3 9.13 13.42 12.50
C GLU A 3 10.15 12.36 12.09
N GLY A 4 9.67 11.21 11.60
CA GLY A 4 10.50 10.09 11.17
C GLY A 4 10.97 9.14 12.27
N ASP A 5 10.47 9.26 13.51
CA ASP A 5 10.76 8.30 14.58
C ASP A 5 10.35 6.87 14.15
N PRO A 6 11.28 5.90 14.07
CA PRO A 6 10.99 4.53 13.64
C PRO A 6 9.91 3.83 14.47
N LEU A 7 9.69 4.26 15.73
CA LEU A 7 8.65 3.72 16.60
C LEU A 7 7.23 4.18 16.24
N LEU A 8 7.10 5.22 15.40
CA LEU A 8 5.82 5.79 14.97
C LEU A 8 5.42 5.37 13.56
N ILE A 9 6.09 4.38 12.96
CA ILE A 9 5.76 3.90 11.62
C ILE A 9 4.37 3.27 11.65
N ASN A 10 3.43 3.90 10.97
CA ASN A 10 2.10 3.35 10.70
C ASN A 10 2.09 2.64 9.33
N ARG A 11 2.56 1.39 9.30
CA ARG A 11 2.66 0.58 8.07
C ARG A 11 1.28 0.11 7.64
N TYR A 12 1.06 0.14 6.32
CA TYR A 12 -0.12 -0.45 5.67
C TYR A 12 0.33 -1.61 4.77
N ASP A 13 -0.48 -2.67 4.76
CA ASP A 13 -0.31 -3.84 3.89
C ASP A 13 -1.63 -4.13 3.16
N VAL A 14 -1.55 -4.80 2.00
CA VAL A 14 -2.70 -5.28 1.23
C VAL A 14 -2.76 -6.79 1.35
N ILE A 15 -3.92 -7.32 1.72
CA ILE A 15 -4.11 -8.77 1.90
C ILE A 15 -5.21 -9.24 0.96
N GLU A 16 -4.85 -10.15 0.07
CA GLU A 16 -5.82 -10.84 -0.78
C GLU A 16 -6.53 -11.96 0.01
N LEU A 17 -7.84 -12.11 -0.22
CA LEU A 17 -8.61 -13.16 0.43
C LEU A 17 -8.29 -14.53 -0.18
N ASN A 18 -8.25 -15.55 0.67
CA ASN A 18 -8.07 -16.94 0.22
C ASN A 18 -9.25 -17.35 -0.70
N PRO A 19 -8.99 -17.75 -1.96
CA PRO A 19 -10.02 -18.08 -2.93
C PRO A 19 -10.85 -19.31 -2.57
N ASP A 20 -10.25 -20.31 -1.92
CA ASP A 20 -10.92 -21.55 -1.50
C ASP A 20 -11.94 -21.28 -0.38
N LYS A 21 -11.65 -20.28 0.47
CA LYS A 21 -12.54 -19.85 1.56
C LYS A 21 -13.53 -18.78 1.14
N HIS A 22 -13.20 -18.01 0.11
CA HIS A 22 -13.98 -16.85 -0.35
C HIS A 22 -14.15 -16.86 -1.87
N PRO A 23 -14.93 -17.81 -2.44
CA PRO A 23 -15.21 -17.86 -3.87
C PRO A 23 -16.13 -16.69 -4.24
N GLY A 24 -15.53 -15.53 -4.54
CA GLY A 24 -16.23 -14.30 -4.88
C GLY A 24 -15.78 -13.75 -6.23
N PRO A 25 -16.67 -13.10 -7.00
CA PRO A 25 -16.37 -12.65 -8.36
C PRO A 25 -15.32 -11.51 -8.45
N ARG A 26 -14.88 -10.94 -7.32
CA ARG A 26 -13.98 -9.78 -7.28
C ARG A 26 -12.54 -10.10 -6.89
N LEU A 27 -12.18 -11.38 -6.73
CA LEU A 27 -10.78 -11.77 -6.42
C LEU A 27 -9.81 -11.31 -7.51
N ALA A 28 -10.16 -11.47 -8.79
CA ALA A 28 -9.33 -11.01 -9.90
C ALA A 28 -9.13 -9.48 -9.89
N ALA A 29 -10.13 -8.70 -9.43
CA ALA A 29 -10.00 -7.26 -9.30
C ALA A 29 -9.13 -6.87 -8.09
N ALA A 30 -9.27 -7.59 -6.98
CA ALA A 30 -8.42 -7.41 -5.80
C ALA A 30 -6.94 -7.67 -6.13
N HIS A 31 -6.66 -8.74 -6.87
CA HIS A 31 -5.30 -9.06 -7.32
C HIS A 31 -4.70 -7.94 -8.19
N ARG A 32 -5.46 -7.45 -9.18
CA ARG A 32 -5.02 -6.33 -10.02
C ARG A 32 -4.73 -5.07 -9.21
N LEU A 33 -5.53 -4.79 -8.18
CA LEU A 33 -5.30 -3.65 -7.30
C LEU A 33 -4.03 -3.85 -6.46
N ALA A 34 -3.82 -5.04 -5.89
CA ALA A 34 -2.63 -5.37 -5.11
C ALA A 34 -1.35 -5.21 -5.95
N GLU A 35 -1.34 -5.78 -7.15
CA GLU A 35 -0.24 -5.65 -8.12
C GLU A 35 0.01 -4.18 -8.50
N TRP A 36 -1.06 -3.41 -8.76
CA TRP A 36 -0.92 -2.00 -9.08
C TRP A 36 -0.36 -1.20 -7.90
N LEU A 37 -0.83 -1.44 -6.67
CA LEU A 37 -0.34 -0.78 -5.47
C LEU A 37 1.16 -1.05 -5.25
N ALA A 38 1.62 -2.27 -5.52
CA ALA A 38 3.05 -2.64 -5.40
C ALA A 38 3.91 -2.16 -6.59
N SER A 39 3.29 -1.83 -7.74
CA SER A 39 4.01 -1.39 -8.93
C SER A 39 4.72 -0.03 -8.76
N ALA A 40 5.68 0.25 -9.65
CA ALA A 40 6.36 1.56 -9.67
C ALA A 40 5.37 2.74 -9.82
N ALA A 41 4.31 2.57 -10.61
CA ALA A 41 3.28 3.60 -10.80
C ALA A 41 2.46 3.81 -9.52
N GLY A 42 2.05 2.73 -8.84
CA GLY A 42 1.30 2.82 -7.58
C GLY A 42 2.15 3.43 -6.46
N GLN A 43 3.39 2.97 -6.31
CA GLN A 43 4.32 3.53 -5.32
C GLN A 43 4.60 5.02 -5.59
N LYS A 44 4.73 5.44 -6.86
CA LYS A 44 4.85 6.86 -7.21
C LYS A 44 3.59 7.64 -6.83
N ALA A 45 2.41 7.14 -7.15
CA ALA A 45 1.15 7.80 -6.80
C ALA A 45 0.99 7.97 -5.28
N ILE A 46 1.38 6.97 -4.48
CA ILE A 46 1.38 7.03 -3.02
C ILE A 46 2.35 8.12 -2.52
N GLY A 47 3.59 8.13 -3.02
CA GLY A 47 4.60 9.11 -2.62
C GLY A 47 4.32 10.54 -3.08
N ASP A 48 3.55 10.72 -4.16
CA ASP A 48 3.17 12.03 -4.67
C ASP A 48 1.97 12.64 -3.94
N TYR A 49 1.20 11.82 -3.22
CA TYR A 49 -0.01 12.27 -2.53
C TYR A 49 0.31 13.27 -1.42
N ARG A 50 -0.39 14.41 -1.46
CA ARG A 50 -0.20 15.53 -0.54
C ARG A 50 -1.51 16.09 -0.03
N VAL A 51 -1.48 16.59 1.20
CA VAL A 51 -2.54 17.41 1.81
C VAL A 51 -1.88 18.67 2.33
N ASP A 52 -2.43 19.83 1.99
CA ASP A 52 -1.87 21.15 2.35
C ASP A 52 -0.37 21.32 2.01
N GLY A 53 0.10 20.62 0.97
CA GLY A 53 1.49 20.66 0.50
C GLY A 53 2.42 19.64 1.15
N GLU A 54 1.98 18.94 2.20
CA GLU A 54 2.78 17.95 2.92
C GLU A 54 2.59 16.54 2.36
N GLN A 55 3.68 15.78 2.25
CA GLN A 55 3.62 14.36 1.87
C GLN A 55 3.14 13.53 3.06
N LEU A 56 2.05 12.79 2.88
CA LEU A 56 1.46 12.00 3.98
C LEU A 56 1.88 10.54 3.99
N PHE A 57 2.30 9.99 2.85
CA PHE A 57 2.61 8.57 2.73
C PHE A 57 4.00 8.33 2.16
N HIS A 58 4.67 7.32 2.70
CA HIS A 58 6.02 6.91 2.30
C HIS A 58 5.96 5.48 1.73
N PRO A 59 6.04 5.32 0.38
CA PRO A 59 5.94 4.01 -0.26
C PRO A 59 7.11 3.10 0.12
N SER A 60 6.83 1.81 0.38
CA SER A 60 7.82 0.84 0.88
C SER A 60 7.69 -0.57 0.29
N ALA A 61 6.95 -0.76 -0.81
CA ALA A 61 6.69 -2.09 -1.38
C ALA A 61 7.96 -2.87 -1.79
N ALA A 62 9.05 -2.17 -2.11
CA ALA A 62 10.34 -2.78 -2.45
C ALA A 62 11.14 -3.29 -1.23
N GLN A 63 10.68 -2.98 -0.02
CA GLN A 63 11.26 -3.46 1.24
C GLN A 63 10.20 -4.25 2.02
N PRO A 64 9.69 -5.37 1.46
CA PRO A 64 8.80 -6.24 2.21
C PRO A 64 9.60 -6.82 3.37
N ARG A 65 9.19 -6.45 4.58
CA ARG A 65 9.70 -7.03 5.82
C ARG A 65 8.92 -8.30 6.13
#